data_AF-A0A494C1D8-F1
#
_entry.id   AF-A0A494C1D8-F1
#
_cell.length_a   1.000
_cell.length_b   1.000
_cell.length_c   1.000
_cell.angle_alpha   90.00
_cell.angle_beta   90.00
_cell.angle_gamma   90.00
#
_symmetry.space_group_name_H-M   'P 1'
#
loop_
_entity.id
_entity.type
_entity.pdbx_description
1 polymer ?
#
loop_
_entity_poly.entity_id
_entity_poly.type
_entity_poly.pdbx_seq_one_letter_code
_entity_poly.pdbx_strand_id
1 'polypeptide(L)'
;MRQAGRYLPEFRETRAAQDFFSTCRSPEACCELTLQPLRRFPLDAAIIFSDILVVPQALGMEVTMVPGKGPSFPEPLREEQDLERLRDPEVVA
;
A
#
# COMPACT_ATOMS: atom_id res chain seq x y z
N MET A 1 -6.55 14.64 -2.65
CA MET A 1 -7.32 13.54 -2.03
C MET A 1 -7.25 12.32 -2.93
N ARG A 2 -7.21 11.11 -2.38
CA ARG A 2 -7.27 9.85 -3.16
C ARG A 2 -8.73 9.50 -3.46
N GLN A 3 -9.02 8.84 -4.59
CA GLN A 3 -10.37 8.35 -4.90
C GLN A 3 -10.86 7.37 -3.81
N ALA A 4 -10.12 6.28 -3.57
CA ALA A 4 -10.34 5.37 -2.45
C ALA A 4 -9.59 5.87 -1.21
N GLY A 5 -10.31 6.25 -0.15
CA GLY A 5 -9.66 6.77 1.05
C GLY A 5 -10.57 7.03 2.24
N ARG A 6 -9.94 7.39 3.36
CA ARG A 6 -10.55 7.55 4.71
C ARG A 6 -11.72 8.52 4.81
N TYR A 7 -11.92 9.38 3.81
CA TYR A 7 -13.08 10.28 3.73
C TYR A 7 -14.38 9.51 3.47
N LEU A 8 -14.30 8.30 2.88
CA LEU A 8 -15.41 7.37 2.75
C LEU A 8 -15.60 6.57 4.05
N PRO A 9 -16.81 6.54 4.64
CA PRO A 9 -17.11 5.70 5.80
C PRO A 9 -16.85 4.20 5.54
N GLU A 10 -17.32 3.67 4.41
CA GLU A 10 -17.17 2.26 4.01
C GLU A 10 -15.69 1.86 3.83
N PHE A 11 -14.84 2.79 3.38
CA PHE A 11 -13.39 2.56 3.31
C PHE A 11 -12.82 2.29 4.71
N ARG A 12 -13.27 3.04 5.72
CA ARG A 12 -12.81 2.87 7.11
C ARG A 12 -13.26 1.53 7.69
N GLU A 13 -14.48 1.09 7.37
CA GLU A 13 -15.00 -0.23 7.78
C GLU A 13 -14.19 -1.37 7.15
N THR A 14 -13.99 -1.35 5.83
CA THR A 14 -13.18 -2.39 5.15
C THR A 14 -11.74 -2.42 5.69
N ARG A 15 -11.13 -1.26 5.94
CA ARG A 15 -9.76 -1.15 6.48
C ARG A 15 -9.65 -1.56 7.95
N ALA A 16 -10.74 -1.57 8.71
CA ALA A 16 -10.68 -1.96 10.12
C ALA A 16 -10.41 -3.47 10.31
N ALA A 17 -10.65 -4.29 9.28
CA ALA A 17 -10.48 -5.74 9.36
C ALA A 17 -9.02 -6.20 9.34
N GLN A 18 -8.08 -5.41 8.80
CA GLN A 18 -6.71 -5.83 8.50
C GLN A 18 -5.72 -4.68 8.65
N ASP A 19 -4.44 -4.96 8.89
CA ASP A 19 -3.39 -3.94 8.77
C ASP A 19 -3.20 -3.50 7.31
N PHE A 20 -2.53 -2.36 7.10
CA PHE A 20 -2.46 -1.73 5.78
C PHE A 20 -1.79 -2.58 4.70
N PHE A 21 -0.67 -3.24 5.04
CA PHE A 21 0.06 -4.05 4.07
C PHE A 21 -0.64 -5.39 3.82
N SER A 22 -1.31 -5.95 4.83
CA SER A 22 -2.20 -7.10 4.65
C SER A 22 -3.35 -6.77 3.69
N THR A 23 -3.99 -5.60 3.82
CA THR A 23 -5.00 -5.14 2.86
C THR A 23 -4.42 -5.06 1.44
N CYS A 24 -3.23 -4.46 1.27
CA CYS A 24 -2.59 -4.34 -0.05
C CYS A 24 -2.24 -5.70 -0.69
N ARG A 25 -2.13 -6.76 0.12
CA ARG A 25 -1.83 -8.14 -0.33
C ARG A 25 -3.07 -9.01 -0.54
N SER A 26 -4.27 -8.48 -0.30
CA SER A 26 -5.53 -9.17 -0.55
C SER A 26 -6.18 -8.63 -1.84
N PRO A 27 -6.18 -9.42 -2.94
CA PRO A 27 -6.78 -8.97 -4.21
C PRO A 27 -8.24 -8.54 -4.07
N GLU A 28 -9.03 -9.29 -3.30
CA GLU A 28 -10.44 -8.99 -3.06
C GLU A 28 -10.63 -7.69 -2.28
N ALA A 29 -9.81 -7.45 -1.24
CA ALA A 29 -9.88 -6.22 -0.47
C ALA A 29 -9.46 -5.01 -1.32
N CYS A 30 -8.39 -5.13 -2.10
CA CYS A 30 -7.95 -4.09 -3.02
C CYS A 30 -9.01 -3.78 -4.09
N CYS A 31 -9.64 -4.80 -4.66
CA CYS A 31 -10.74 -4.65 -5.61
C CYS A 31 -11.91 -3.90 -4.97
N GLU A 32 -12.38 -4.35 -3.80
CA GLU A 32 -13.47 -3.72 -3.07
C GLU A 32 -13.19 -2.24 -2.80
N LEU A 33 -12.02 -1.91 -2.23
CA LEU A 33 -11.63 -0.53 -1.95
C LEU A 33 -11.54 0.34 -3.21
N THR A 34 -11.07 -0.23 -4.32
CA THR A 34 -10.96 0.45 -5.62
C THR A 34 -12.33 0.82 -6.19
N LEU A 35 -13.33 -0.04 -5.98
CA LEU A 35 -14.67 0.14 -6.54
C LEU A 35 -15.60 1.04 -5.71
N GLN A 36 -15.35 1.18 -4.40
CA GLN A 36 -16.17 2.02 -3.51
C GLN A 36 -16.45 3.44 -4.05
N PRO A 37 -15.48 4.21 -4.55
CA PRO A 37 -15.73 5.56 -5.05
C PRO A 37 -16.65 5.59 -6.28
N LEU A 38 -16.56 4.59 -7.15
CA LEU A 38 -17.39 4.51 -8.37
C LEU A 38 -18.87 4.23 -8.06
N ARG A 39 -19.17 3.65 -6.89
CA ARG A 39 -20.55 3.45 -6.43
C ARG A 39 -21.19 4.75 -5.92
N ARG A 40 -20.38 5.75 -5.56
CA ARG A 40 -20.86 7.05 -5.06
C ARG A 40 -20.86 8.15 -6.11
N PHE A 41 -19.88 8.12 -7.01
CA PHE A 41 -19.60 9.22 -7.91
C PHE A 41 -19.43 8.70 -9.34
N PRO A 42 -19.94 9.42 -10.36
CA PRO A 42 -19.76 9.05 -11.76
C PRO A 42 -18.36 9.43 -12.24
N LEU A 43 -17.32 8.78 -11.71
CA LEU A 43 -15.93 8.99 -12.13
C LEU A 43 -15.63 8.21 -13.42
N ASP A 44 -14.84 8.81 -14.32
CA ASP A 44 -14.51 8.22 -15.62
C ASP A 44 -13.43 7.14 -15.57
N ALA A 45 -12.77 6.98 -14.41
CA ALA A 45 -11.69 6.02 -14.22
C ALA A 45 -11.55 5.62 -12.75
N ALA A 46 -11.04 4.41 -12.54
CA ALA A 46 -10.59 3.93 -11.24
C ALA A 46 -9.05 3.88 -11.19
N ILE A 47 -8.50 4.15 -10.00
CA ILE A 47 -7.09 3.89 -9.67
C ILE A 47 -7.01 2.72 -8.69
N ILE A 48 -6.18 1.73 -9.00
CA ILE A 48 -6.01 0.54 -8.16
C ILE A 48 -5.59 0.94 -6.73
N PHE A 49 -6.23 0.34 -5.73
CA PHE A 49 -5.79 0.46 -4.36
C PHE A 49 -4.52 -0.36 -4.15
N SER A 50 -3.41 0.33 -3.91
CA SER A 50 -2.11 -0.23 -3.54
C SER A 50 -1.28 0.87 -2.85
N ASP A 51 -0.02 0.59 -2.58
CA ASP A 51 0.95 1.55 -2.05
C ASP A 51 2.24 1.57 -2.88
N ILE A 52 2.85 2.74 -3.03
CA ILE A 52 4.10 2.88 -3.79
C ILE A 52 5.28 2.15 -3.11
N LEU A 53 5.22 1.93 -1.79
CA LEU A 53 6.28 1.30 -1.02
C LEU A 53 6.26 -0.23 -1.10
N VAL A 54 5.31 -0.82 -1.83
CA VAL A 54 5.33 -2.28 -2.11
C VAL A 54 6.59 -2.69 -2.87
N VAL A 55 7.16 -1.80 -3.70
CA VAL A 55 8.39 -2.09 -4.46
C VAL A 55 9.61 -2.24 -3.54
N PRO A 56 9.98 -1.25 -2.69
CA PRO A 56 11.00 -1.44 -1.66
C PRO A 56 10.77 -2.66 -0.77
N GLN A 57 9.52 -2.93 -0.39
CA GLN A 57 9.19 -4.09 0.42
C GLN A 57 9.49 -5.41 -0.30
N ALA A 58 9.16 -5.48 -1.58
CA ALA A 58 9.42 -6.65 -2.41
C ALA A 58 10.94 -6.85 -2.63
N LEU A 59 11.69 -5.74 -2.81
CA LEU A 59 13.15 -5.72 -2.84
C LEU A 59 13.83 -6.11 -1.52
N GLY A 60 13.07 -6.33 -0.44
CA GLY A 60 13.60 -6.86 0.83
C GLY A 60 13.72 -5.84 1.95
N MET A 61 13.29 -4.59 1.74
CA MET A 61 13.29 -3.59 2.81
C MET A 61 12.08 -3.78 3.74
N GLU A 62 12.29 -3.63 5.05
CA GLU A 62 11.18 -3.58 6.00
C GLU A 62 10.49 -2.21 5.97
N VAL A 63 9.16 -2.21 5.88
CA VAL A 63 8.35 -1.00 5.94
C VAL A 63 7.31 -1.17 7.03
N THR A 64 7.30 -0.25 7.99
CA THR A 64 6.33 -0.22 9.08
C THR A 64 5.39 0.96 8.91
N MET A 65 4.11 0.79 9.27
CA MET A 65 3.13 1.88 9.26
C MET A 65 2.98 2.45 10.66
N VAL A 66 3.54 3.64 10.92
CA VAL A 66 3.51 4.27 12.24
C VAL A 66 2.23 5.11 12.38
N PRO A 67 1.36 4.83 13.38
CA PRO A 67 0.13 5.58 13.58
C PRO A 67 0.37 7.09 13.67
N GLY A 68 -0.35 7.86 12.85
CA GLY A 68 -0.26 9.32 12.81
C GLY A 68 1.00 9.90 12.14
N LYS A 69 2.02 9.09 11.85
CA LYS A 69 3.28 9.53 11.21
C LYS A 69 3.45 9.05 9.78
N GLY A 70 2.80 7.93 9.42
CA GLY A 70 2.89 7.34 8.08
C GLY A 70 3.93 6.22 8.00
N PRO A 71 4.34 5.81 6.79
CA PRO A 71 5.28 4.73 6.61
C PRO A 71 6.70 5.12 7.04
N SER A 72 7.43 4.16 7.60
CA SER A 72 8.81 4.33 8.05
C SER A 72 9.65 3.10 7.69
N PHE A 73 10.87 3.33 7.22
CA PHE A 73 11.90 2.32 7.08
C PHE A 73 12.75 2.32 8.36
N PRO A 74 12.76 1.25 9.17
CA PRO A 74 13.62 1.17 10.35
C PRO A 74 15.11 1.22 9.98
N GLU A 75 15.48 0.59 8.87
CA GLU A 75 16.85 0.44 8.36
C GLU A 75 16.98 1.01 6.93
N PRO A 76 16.92 2.34 6.76
CA PRO A 76 17.05 2.97 5.45
C PRO A 76 18.45 2.77 4.86
N LEU A 77 18.56 2.80 3.53
CA LEU A 77 19.85 2.78 2.82
C LEU A 77 20.62 4.09 3.10
N ARG A 78 21.89 3.99 3.46
CA ARG A 78 22.77 5.09 3.85
C ARG A 78 24.15 5.00 3.20
N GLU A 79 24.64 3.80 2.93
CA GLU A 79 25.91 3.54 2.28
C GLU A 79 25.79 2.50 1.16
N GLU A 80 26.84 2.36 0.35
CA GLU A 80 26.83 1.47 -0.81
C GLU A 80 26.65 0.00 -0.43
N GLN A 81 27.25 -0.44 0.68
CA GLN A 81 27.11 -1.80 1.21
C GLN A 81 25.64 -2.15 1.53
N ASP A 82 24.79 -1.16 1.83
CA ASP A 82 23.38 -1.41 2.09
C ASP A 82 22.63 -1.96 0.86
N LEU A 83 23.17 -1.81 -0.34
CA LEU A 83 22.57 -2.35 -1.56
C LEU A 83 22.66 -3.88 -1.61
N GLU A 84 23.63 -4.49 -0.91
CA GLU A 84 23.87 -5.93 -0.91
C GLU A 84 22.72 -6.74 -0.28
N ARG A 85 21.90 -6.12 0.58
CA ARG A 85 20.72 -6.78 1.18
C ARG A 85 19.47 -6.72 0.31
N LEU A 86 19.50 -6.04 -0.83
CA LEU A 86 18.36 -5.97 -1.75
C LEU A 86 18.28 -7.27 -2.57
N ARG A 87 17.05 -7.74 -2.80
CA ARG A 87 16.80 -8.87 -3.70
C ARG A 87 17.03 -8.47 -5.15
N ASP A 88 17.43 -9.45 -5.95
CA ASP A 88 17.54 -9.29 -7.40
C ASP A 88 16.18 -8.86 -7.99
N PRO A 89 16.10 -7.73 -8.73
CA PRO A 89 14.85 -7.28 -9.34
C PRO A 89 14.16 -8.33 -10.22
N GLU A 90 14.90 -9.27 -10.82
CA GLU A 90 14.34 -10.32 -11.67
C GLU A 90 13.54 -11.38 -10.90
N VAL A 91 13.80 -11.57 -9.60
CA VAL A 91 13.12 -12.59 -8.76
C VAL A 91 11.94 -12.03 -7.95
N VAL A 92 11.67 -10.73 -8.07
CA VAL A 92 10.71 -9.99 -7.23
C VAL A 92 9.36 -9.74 -7.96
N ALA A 93 9.23 -10.21 -9.20
CA ALA A 93 8.03 -10.07 -10.05
C ALA A 93 6.87 -11.00 -9.65
#